data_AF-A0A433SQN9-F1
#
_entry.id   AF-A0A433SQN9-F1
#
_cell.length_a   1.000
_cell.length_b   1.000
_cell.length_c   1.000
_cell.angle_alpha   90.00
_cell.angle_beta   90.00
_cell.angle_gamma   90.00
#
_symmetry.space_group_name_H-M   'P 1'
#
loop_
_entity.id
_entity.type
_entity.pdbx_description
1 polymer ?
#
loop_
_entity_poly.entity_id
_entity_poly.type
_entity_poly.pdbx_seq_one_letter_code
_entity_poly.pdbx_strand_id
1 'polypeptide(L)'
;MTNTQLRILKLQRDEEKNVTELMEDFMITRSSEKQSPSLKVSRSGRILKQKVIPDSVDMPERTVLTMVYSEELDVIVLLSLQNVDCATIGFYDNWSGRLLRQFALDDNVEEVLERSLCFYLDTLVHCYKTQQGQFECHVYKLQPMLDLSDHRLNTG
;
A
#
# COMPACT_ATOMS: atom_id res chain seq x y z
N MET A 1 -9.41 14.33 30.86
CA MET A 1 -9.41 13.97 29.43
C MET A 1 -7.97 14.15 28.99
N THR A 2 -7.26 13.08 28.63
CA THR A 2 -5.87 13.19 28.17
C THR A 2 -5.89 13.24 26.65
N ASN A 3 -5.89 14.44 26.09
CA ASN A 3 -5.65 14.63 24.67
C ASN A 3 -4.18 14.34 24.42
N THR A 4 -3.88 13.26 23.71
CA THR A 4 -2.52 12.96 23.29
C THR A 4 -2.25 13.75 22.01
N GLN A 5 -1.27 14.63 22.07
CA GLN A 5 -0.82 15.45 20.94
C GLN A 5 0.55 14.93 20.49
N LEU A 6 0.67 14.61 19.22
CA LEU A 6 1.96 14.34 18.58
C LEU A 6 2.34 15.57 17.75
N ARG A 7 3.45 16.22 18.11
CA ARG A 7 3.96 17.39 17.41
C ARG A 7 5.07 16.96 16.47
N ILE A 8 4.91 17.26 15.19
CA ILE A 8 5.93 17.00 14.17
C ILE A 8 6.71 18.29 13.98
N LEU A 9 8.04 18.20 14.10
CA LEU A 9 8.94 19.33 13.99
C LEU A 9 9.83 19.17 12.76
N LYS A 10 10.17 20.29 12.12
CA LYS A 10 11.12 20.37 11.02
C LYS A 10 12.23 21.37 11.34
N LEU A 11 13.38 21.17 10.74
CA LEU A 11 14.48 22.13 10.79
C LEU A 11 14.35 23.07 9.59
N GLN A 12 14.27 24.37 9.85
CA GLN A 12 14.23 25.39 8.82
C GLN A 12 15.46 26.30 8.96
N ARG A 13 16.17 26.50 7.85
CA ARG A 13 17.31 27.43 7.79
C ARG A 13 16.79 28.82 7.45
N ASP A 14 17.08 29.78 8.32
CA ASP A 14 16.93 31.20 8.03
C ASP A 14 18.19 31.64 7.27
N GLU A 15 18.05 31.90 5.97
CA GLU A 15 19.17 32.31 5.11
C GLU A 15 19.71 33.70 5.46
N GLU A 16 18.90 34.58 6.04
CA GLU A 16 19.31 35.94 6.41
C GLU A 16 20.13 35.94 7.69
N LYS A 17 19.79 35.07 8.65
CA LYS A 17 20.49 34.97 9.93
C LYS A 17 21.55 33.87 9.95
N ASN A 18 21.58 33.02 8.93
CA ASN A 18 22.43 31.82 8.83
C ASN A 18 22.29 30.90 10.06
N VAL A 19 21.08 30.82 10.62
CA VAL A 19 20.73 29.99 11.78
C VAL A 19 19.75 28.92 11.35
N THR A 20 19.85 27.72 11.94
CA THR A 20 18.88 26.65 11.74
C THR A 20 17.98 26.57 12.97
N GLU A 21 16.69 26.75 12.76
CA GLU A 21 15.68 26.76 13.82
C GLU A 21 14.79 25.52 13.74
N LEU A 22 14.34 25.04 14.90
CA LEU A 22 13.38 23.94 15.00
C LEU A 22 11.96 24.54 15.00
N MET A 23 11.18 24.24 13.97
CA MET A 23 9.82 24.75 13.79
C MET A 23 8.81 23.61 13.82
N GLU A 24 7.59 23.89 14.28
CA GLU A 24 6.48 22.93 14.15
C GLU A 24 6.04 22.88 12.68
N ASP A 25 5.91 21.68 12.14
CA ASP A 25 5.39 21.48 10.78
C ASP A 25 3.89 21.27 10.84
N PHE A 26 3.45 20.28 11.60
CA PHE A 26 2.03 20.02 11.86
C PHE A 26 1.84 19.22 13.17
N MET A 27 0.59 19.18 13.62
CA MET A 27 0.20 18.51 14.86
C MET A 27 -0.90 17.48 14.60
N ILE A 28 -0.67 16.25 15.09
CA ILE A 28 -1.68 15.20 15.09
C ILE A 28 -2.31 15.16 16.48
N THR A 29 -3.62 15.37 16.52
CA THR A 29 -4.39 15.39 17.78
C THR A 29 -5.28 14.15 17.82
N ARG A 30 -5.13 13.30 18.85
CA ARG A 30 -6.05 12.19 19.08
C ARG A 30 -7.11 12.59 20.11
N SER A 31 -8.33 12.82 19.65
CA SER A 31 -9.50 12.95 20.51
C SER A 31 -10.03 11.57 20.85
N SER A 32 -9.80 11.10 22.07
CA SER A 32 -10.53 9.93 22.58
C SER A 32 -11.96 10.35 22.87
N GLU A 33 -12.88 10.11 21.93
CA GLU A 33 -14.31 10.15 22.26
C GLU A 33 -14.54 9.15 23.39
N LYS A 34 -15.04 9.64 24.53
CA LYS A 34 -15.54 8.76 25.58
C LYS A 34 -16.84 8.12 25.07
N GLN A 35 -16.74 7.00 24.36
CA GLN A 35 -17.82 6.03 24.46
C GLN A 35 -17.82 5.55 25.92
N SER A 36 -18.79 6.01 26.70
CA SER A 36 -19.02 5.48 28.05
C SER A 36 -19.15 3.95 27.93
N PRO A 37 -18.28 3.14 28.57
CA PRO A 37 -18.39 1.71 28.44
C PRO A 37 -19.67 1.27 29.16
N SER A 38 -20.69 0.82 28.42
CA SER A 38 -21.75 0.03 29.03
C SER A 38 -21.08 -1.22 29.59
N LEU A 39 -20.92 -1.29 30.91
CA LEU A 39 -20.35 -2.44 31.61
C LEU A 39 -21.14 -3.69 31.24
N LYS A 40 -20.60 -4.51 30.34
CA LYS A 40 -21.17 -5.82 30.00
C LYS A 40 -20.39 -6.88 30.76
N VAL A 41 -21.11 -7.67 31.54
CA VAL A 41 -20.56 -8.81 32.27
C VAL A 41 -20.64 -10.02 31.35
N SER A 42 -19.53 -10.74 31.16
CA SER A 42 -19.55 -12.00 30.42
C SER A 42 -20.41 -13.04 31.14
N ARG A 43 -20.88 -14.09 30.45
CA ARG A 43 -21.61 -15.20 31.10
C ARG A 43 -20.83 -15.89 32.24
N SER A 44 -19.52 -15.67 32.34
CA SER A 44 -18.64 -16.15 33.42
C SER A 44 -18.42 -15.15 34.56
N GLY A 45 -19.12 -14.01 34.58
CA GLY A 45 -19.02 -13.01 35.64
C GLY A 45 -17.85 -12.02 35.50
N ARG A 46 -17.09 -12.06 34.39
CA ARG A 46 -15.97 -11.13 34.18
C ARG A 46 -16.49 -9.79 33.66
N ILE A 47 -16.00 -8.70 34.24
CA ILE A 47 -16.35 -7.33 33.84
C ILE A 47 -15.55 -6.96 32.58
N LEU A 48 -16.22 -6.74 31.45
CA LEU A 48 -15.59 -6.24 30.23
C LEU A 48 -15.36 -4.73 30.39
N LYS A 49 -14.10 -4.33 30.64
CA LYS A 49 -13.71 -2.94 30.87
C LYS A 49 -13.78 -2.07 29.61
N GLN A 50 -13.57 -2.66 28.44
CA GLN A 50 -13.61 -1.97 27.15
C GLN A 50 -13.85 -2.99 26.04
N LYS A 51 -14.83 -2.74 25.17
CA LYS A 51 -14.93 -3.42 23.88
C LYS A 51 -14.23 -2.50 22.88
N VAL A 52 -13.01 -2.86 22.47
CA VAL A 52 -12.37 -2.20 21.33
C VAL A 52 -13.15 -2.66 20.11
N ILE A 53 -14.04 -1.80 19.61
CA ILE A 53 -14.49 -1.90 18.23
C ILE A 53 -13.31 -1.32 17.46
N PRO A 54 -12.58 -2.12 16.66
CA PRO A 54 -11.58 -1.56 15.76
C PRO A 54 -12.26 -0.43 15.01
N ASP A 55 -11.63 0.74 15.01
CA ASP A 55 -12.19 1.96 14.45
C ASP A 55 -12.85 1.65 13.10
N SER A 56 -14.08 2.13 12.94
CA SER A 56 -14.88 2.06 11.72
C SER A 56 -14.26 2.91 10.61
N VAL A 57 -13.05 2.55 10.20
CA VAL A 57 -12.47 2.96 8.95
C VAL A 57 -12.57 1.71 8.09
N ASP A 58 -13.52 1.71 7.14
CA ASP A 58 -13.48 0.88 5.95
C ASP A 58 -12.23 1.24 5.12
N MET A 59 -11.04 1.19 5.73
CA MET A 59 -9.81 1.14 4.96
C MET A 59 -9.74 -0.30 4.48
N PRO A 60 -9.85 -0.55 3.17
CA PRO A 60 -9.63 -1.88 2.66
C PRO A 60 -8.24 -2.31 3.12
N GLU A 61 -8.20 -3.34 3.96
CA GLU A 61 -6.95 -3.90 4.45
C GLU A 61 -6.17 -4.39 3.22
N ARG A 62 -5.00 -3.79 3.02
CA ARG A 62 -4.09 -4.16 1.95
C ARG A 62 -2.84 -4.78 2.54
N THR A 63 -2.65 -6.06 2.29
CA THR A 63 -1.44 -6.77 2.69
C THR A 63 -0.44 -6.69 1.55
N VAL A 64 0.74 -6.13 1.81
CA VAL A 64 1.85 -6.16 0.86
C VAL A 64 2.54 -7.52 0.97
N LEU A 65 2.54 -8.28 -0.12
CA LEU A 65 3.19 -9.60 -0.17
C LEU A 65 4.66 -9.48 -0.58
N THR A 66 4.95 -8.64 -1.58
CA THR A 66 6.32 -8.37 -2.01
C THR A 66 6.40 -7.03 -2.74
N MET A 67 7.61 -6.49 -2.80
CA MET A 67 7.94 -5.20 -3.39
C MET A 67 9.26 -5.32 -4.15
N VAL A 68 9.32 -4.71 -5.33
CA VAL A 68 10.57 -4.50 -6.06
C VAL A 68 10.68 -3.06 -6.53
N TYR A 69 11.91 -2.57 -6.58
CA TYR A 69 12.25 -1.26 -7.12
C TYR A 69 12.99 -1.44 -8.44
N SER A 70 12.63 -0.68 -9.48
CA SER A 70 13.39 -0.56 -10.71
C SER A 70 14.03 0.81 -10.80
N GLU A 71 15.36 0.83 -10.88
CA GLU A 71 16.15 2.03 -11.06
C GLU A 71 15.98 2.60 -12.48
N GLU A 72 15.84 1.74 -13.48
CA GLU A 72 15.78 2.14 -14.88
C GLU A 72 14.50 2.90 -15.23
N LEU A 73 13.39 2.56 -14.57
CA LEU A 73 12.09 3.20 -14.79
C LEU A 73 11.66 4.13 -13.65
N ASP A 74 12.43 4.19 -12.56
CA ASP A 74 12.11 4.96 -11.34
C ASP A 74 10.71 4.64 -10.77
N VAL A 75 10.39 3.33 -10.73
CA VAL A 75 9.11 2.83 -10.24
C VAL A 75 9.27 1.79 -9.14
N ILE A 76 8.29 1.78 -8.24
CA ILE A 76 8.08 0.73 -7.25
C ILE A 76 6.96 -0.17 -7.75
N VAL A 77 7.20 -1.49 -7.75
CA VAL A 77 6.18 -2.50 -8.06
C VAL A 77 5.80 -3.22 -6.78
N LEU A 78 4.51 -3.24 -6.46
CA LEU A 78 3.96 -3.92 -5.29
C LEU A 78 3.04 -5.05 -5.73
N LEU A 79 3.28 -6.25 -5.21
CA LEU A 79 2.27 -7.29 -5.13
C LEU A 79 1.52 -7.12 -3.81
N SER A 80 0.21 -6.92 -3.88
CA SER A 80 -0.63 -6.74 -2.71
C SER A 80 -1.95 -7.48 -2.82
N LEU A 81 -2.47 -7.91 -1.68
CA LEU A 81 -3.82 -8.43 -1.54
C LEU A 81 -4.73 -7.30 -1.09
N GLN A 82 -5.81 -7.06 -1.83
CA GLN A 82 -6.89 -6.19 -1.44
C GLN A 82 -8.06 -7.06 -0.97
N ASN A 83 -8.27 -7.16 0.34
CA ASN A 83 -9.06 -8.22 0.98
C ASN A 83 -8.43 -9.61 0.74
N VAL A 84 -9.05 -10.67 1.30
CA VAL A 84 -8.47 -12.03 1.37
C VAL A 84 -8.17 -12.65 -0.01
N ASP A 85 -8.83 -12.20 -1.08
CA ASP A 85 -8.87 -12.97 -2.34
C ASP A 85 -8.44 -12.20 -3.60
N CYS A 86 -8.19 -10.88 -3.54
CA CYS A 86 -7.88 -10.10 -4.74
C CYS A 86 -6.42 -9.64 -4.74
N ALA A 87 -5.54 -10.43 -5.36
CA ALA A 87 -4.18 -10.00 -5.59
C ALA A 87 -4.06 -9.04 -6.76
N THR A 88 -3.23 -8.04 -6.57
CA THR A 88 -2.96 -7.03 -7.57
C THR A 88 -1.49 -6.70 -7.61
N ILE A 89 -1.01 -6.43 -8.82
CA ILE A 89 0.31 -5.84 -9.05
C ILE A 89 0.09 -4.37 -9.40
N GLY A 90 0.64 -3.49 -8.57
CA GLY A 90 0.60 -2.04 -8.74
C GLY A 90 1.99 -1.47 -9.05
N PHE A 91 2.06 -0.57 -10.02
CA PHE A 91 3.22 0.24 -10.34
C PHE A 91 3.02 1.63 -9.75
N TYR A 92 4.00 2.11 -9.00
CA TYR A 92 3.96 3.37 -8.29
C TYR A 92 5.16 4.21 -8.68
N ASP A 93 4.93 5.50 -8.86
CA ASP A 93 5.97 6.50 -9.00
C ASP A 93 6.82 6.51 -7.72
N ASN A 94 8.14 6.31 -7.86
CA ASN A 94 9.04 6.15 -6.72
C ASN A 94 9.10 7.42 -5.85
N TRP A 95 9.03 8.61 -6.47
CA TRP A 95 9.16 9.88 -5.76
C TRP A 95 7.89 10.27 -4.99
N SER A 96 6.73 10.23 -5.67
CA SER A 96 5.45 10.69 -5.11
C SER A 96 4.65 9.58 -4.43
N GLY A 97 4.99 8.31 -4.65
CA GLY A 97 4.19 7.16 -4.24
C GLY A 97 2.85 7.06 -4.97
N ARG A 98 2.65 7.82 -6.05
CA ARG A 98 1.40 7.82 -6.82
C ARG A 98 1.27 6.53 -7.62
N LEU A 99 0.10 5.90 -7.58
CA LEU A 99 -0.22 4.76 -8.44
C LEU A 99 -0.24 5.19 -9.92
N LEU A 100 0.59 4.54 -10.75
CA LEU A 100 0.70 4.74 -12.19
C LEU A 100 -0.22 3.76 -12.94
N ARG A 101 -0.18 2.48 -12.57
CA ARG A 101 -0.98 1.41 -13.19
C ARG A 101 -1.17 0.25 -12.21
N GLN A 102 -2.28 -0.47 -12.33
CA GLN A 102 -2.56 -1.67 -11.52
C GLN A 102 -3.29 -2.70 -12.37
N PHE A 103 -3.03 -3.98 -12.12
CA PHE A 103 -3.81 -5.08 -12.67
C PHE A 103 -4.03 -6.16 -11.61
N ALA A 104 -5.15 -6.87 -11.71
CA ALA A 104 -5.44 -8.02 -10.86
C ALA A 104 -4.75 -9.28 -11.42
N LEU A 105 -4.34 -10.17 -10.53
CA LEU A 105 -3.93 -11.52 -10.92
C LEU A 105 -5.18 -12.40 -11.00
N ASP A 106 -5.23 -13.27 -12.01
CA ASP A 106 -6.36 -14.20 -12.22
C ASP A 106 -6.37 -15.34 -11.18
N ASP A 107 -5.23 -15.58 -10.51
CA ASP A 107 -5.07 -16.70 -9.59
C ASP A 107 -5.61 -16.38 -8.19
N ASN A 108 -6.16 -17.40 -7.52
CA ASN A 108 -6.48 -17.32 -6.08
C ASN A 108 -5.17 -17.20 -5.29
N VAL A 109 -4.84 -15.98 -4.89
CA VAL A 109 -3.60 -15.70 -4.17
C VAL A 109 -3.84 -15.81 -2.67
N GLU A 110 -3.48 -16.95 -2.09
CA GLU A 110 -3.40 -17.06 -0.63
C GLU A 110 -2.14 -16.38 -0.08
N GLU A 111 -2.28 -15.64 1.02
CA GLU A 111 -1.21 -14.87 1.68
C GLU A 111 0.03 -15.71 2.06
N VAL A 112 -0.14 -17.01 2.31
CA VAL A 112 0.88 -17.88 2.96
C VAL A 112 1.86 -18.52 1.96
N LEU A 113 1.58 -18.47 0.66
CA LEU A 113 2.42 -19.13 -0.34
C LEU A 113 3.65 -18.27 -0.69
N GLU A 114 4.80 -18.93 -0.85
CA GLU A 114 6.07 -18.30 -1.22
C GLU A 114 5.96 -17.66 -2.61
N ARG A 115 6.34 -16.38 -2.70
CA ARG A 115 6.28 -15.58 -3.93
C ARG A 115 7.51 -14.68 -4.08
N SER A 116 7.90 -14.45 -5.32
CA SER A 116 8.88 -13.45 -5.68
C SER A 116 8.45 -12.66 -6.91
N LEU A 117 8.77 -11.37 -6.90
CA LEU A 117 8.72 -10.52 -8.08
C LEU A 117 10.15 -10.19 -8.49
N CYS A 118 10.40 -10.16 -9.80
CA CYS A 118 11.59 -9.59 -10.40
C CYS A 118 11.13 -8.65 -11.51
N PHE A 119 11.63 -7.42 -11.53
CA PHE A 119 11.27 -6.44 -12.54
C PHE A 119 12.54 -5.83 -13.15
N TYR A 120 12.65 -5.89 -14.47
CA TYR A 120 13.79 -5.35 -15.20
C TYR A 120 13.33 -4.75 -16.53
N LEU A 121 13.65 -3.47 -16.73
CA LEU A 121 13.20 -2.68 -17.89
C LEU A 121 11.69 -2.81 -18.08
N ASP A 122 11.24 -3.52 -19.11
CA ASP A 122 9.83 -3.69 -19.46
C ASP A 122 9.25 -5.04 -19.03
N THR A 123 10.04 -5.89 -18.37
CA THR A 123 9.67 -7.29 -18.11
C THR A 123 9.53 -7.55 -16.61
N LEU A 124 8.33 -7.96 -16.22
CA LEU A 124 8.00 -8.37 -14.86
C LEU A 124 7.84 -9.89 -14.82
N VAL A 125 8.55 -10.54 -13.91
CA VAL A 125 8.47 -11.96 -13.65
C VAL A 125 7.88 -12.16 -12.26
N HIS A 126 6.79 -12.91 -12.19
CA HIS A 126 6.14 -13.34 -10.95
C HIS A 126 6.29 -14.85 -10.80
N CYS A 127 7.06 -15.27 -9.81
CA CYS A 127 7.21 -16.68 -9.46
C CYS A 127 6.47 -16.95 -8.16
N TYR A 128 5.72 -18.06 -8.12
CA TYR A 128 5.04 -18.48 -6.90
C TYR A 128 4.95 -19.99 -6.81
N LYS A 129 4.81 -20.47 -5.57
CA LYS A 129 4.51 -21.87 -5.31
C LYS A 129 3.00 -22.07 -5.25
N THR A 130 2.47 -22.99 -6.03
CA THR A 130 1.05 -23.38 -6.01
C THR A 130 0.72 -24.16 -4.74
N GLN A 131 -0.57 -24.29 -4.43
CA GLN A 131 -1.03 -25.12 -3.30
C GLN A 131 -0.62 -26.59 -3.42
N GLN A 132 -0.42 -27.08 -4.65
CA GLN A 132 0.05 -28.45 -4.92
C GLN A 132 1.57 -28.59 -4.74
N GLY A 133 2.24 -27.50 -4.36
CA GLY A 133 3.68 -27.44 -4.13
C GLY A 133 4.52 -27.32 -5.40
N GLN A 134 3.90 -27.06 -6.56
CA GLN A 134 4.60 -26.82 -7.82
C GLN A 134 5.01 -25.34 -7.93
N PHE A 135 6.03 -25.03 -8.72
CA PHE A 135 6.41 -23.65 -9.00
C PHE A 135 5.81 -23.22 -10.34
N GLU A 136 5.16 -22.07 -10.34
CA GLU A 136 4.63 -21.41 -11.54
C GLU A 136 5.31 -20.05 -11.72
N CYS A 137 5.41 -19.63 -12.98
CA CYS A 137 6.10 -18.40 -13.37
C CYS A 137 5.28 -17.69 -14.44
N HIS A 138 4.80 -16.50 -14.12
CA HIS A 138 4.07 -15.62 -15.03
C HIS A 138 4.97 -14.46 -15.44
N VAL A 139 5.09 -14.23 -16.75
CA VAL A 139 5.92 -13.18 -17.32
C VAL A 139 5.02 -12.15 -18.00
N TYR A 140 5.13 -10.91 -17.54
CA TYR A 140 4.39 -9.77 -18.07
C TYR A 140 5.34 -8.83 -18.77
N LYS A 141 4.88 -8.25 -19.87
CA LYS A 141 5.63 -7.27 -20.64
C LYS A 141 4.88 -5.94 -20.71
N LEU A 142 5.51 -4.86 -20.29
CA LEU A 142 5.01 -3.51 -20.47
C LEU A 142 5.05 -3.19 -21.96
N GLN A 143 3.89 -2.84 -22.51
CA GLN A 143 3.81 -2.35 -23.88
C GLN A 143 3.87 -0.82 -23.86
N PRO A 144 4.68 -0.20 -24.73
CA PRO A 144 4.57 1.21 -25.00
C PRO A 144 3.13 1.53 -25.39
N MET A 145 2.58 2.63 -24.90
CA MET A 145 1.36 3.17 -25.51
C MET A 145 1.75 3.68 -26.90
N LEU A 146 1.55 2.84 -27.91
CA LEU A 146 1.49 3.32 -29.28
C LEU A 146 0.25 4.22 -29.36
N ASP A 147 0.44 5.47 -29.76
CA ASP A 147 -0.65 6.36 -30.11
C ASP A 147 -1.51 5.68 -31.18
N LEU A 148 -2.71 5.23 -30.81
CA LEU A 148 -3.68 4.60 -31.70
C LEU A 148 -4.31 5.58 -32.71
N SER A 149 -3.70 6.75 -32.94
CA SER A 149 -4.17 7.77 -33.87
C SER A 149 -3.71 7.61 -35.32
N ASP A 150 -2.72 6.76 -35.63
CA ASP A 150 -2.08 6.74 -36.97
C ASP A 150 -2.44 5.56 -37.89
N HIS A 151 -3.58 4.88 -37.65
CA HIS A 151 -4.12 3.89 -38.60
C HIS A 151 -5.52 4.24 -39.08
N ARG A 152 -5.65 5.42 -39.68
CA ARG A 152 -6.55 5.64 -40.81
C ARG A 152 -5.76 6.35 -41.88
N LEU A 153 -5.32 5.59 -42.90
CA LEU A 153 -5.16 5.97 -44.32
C LEU A 153 -4.20 4.97 -44.97
N ASN A 154 -4.76 3.92 -45.58
CA ASN A 154 -4.38 3.44 -46.93
C ASN A 154 -5.12 2.14 -47.24
N THR A 155 -6.34 2.29 -47.72
CA THR A 155 -6.88 1.43 -48.79
C THR A 155 -7.27 2.36 -49.92
N GLY A 156 -6.41 2.41 -50.94
CA GLY A 156 -6.62 3.08 -52.22
C GLY A 156 -5.81 2.33 -53.27
#